data_AF-A0A368HKN7-F1
#
_entry.id   AF-A0A368HKN7-F1
#
_cell.length_a   1.000
_cell.length_b   1.000
_cell.length_c   1.000
_cell.angle_alpha   90.00
_cell.angle_beta   90.00
_cell.angle_gamma   90.00
#
_symmetry.space_group_name_H-M   'P 1'
#
loop_
_entity.id
_entity.type
_entity.pdbx_description
1 polymer ?
#
loop_
_entity_poly.entity_id
_entity_poly.type
_entity_poly.pdbx_seq_one_letter_code
_entity_poly.pdbx_strand_id
1 'polypeptide(L)' 'MSLPTVRAVVPGHGHWAIWHILLVQRGTCGNLTTDAHIAALALEHGYTIYCPDHGFGRFGGARHVDPLP' A
#
# COMPACT_ATOMS: atom_id res chain seq x y z
N MET A 1 15.43 -9.12 -19.61
CA MET A 1 14.11 -9.80 -19.67
C MET A 1 13.04 -8.71 -19.68
N SER A 2 12.19 -8.63 -20.70
CA SER A 2 11.02 -7.74 -20.69
C SER A 2 9.83 -8.48 -20.07
N LEU A 3 9.14 -7.84 -19.14
CA LEU A 3 7.92 -8.35 -18.52
C LEU A 3 6.75 -7.46 -18.97
N PRO A 4 6.07 -7.75 -20.10
CA PRO A 4 5.08 -6.85 -20.70
C PRO A 4 3.85 -6.62 -19.83
N THR A 5 3.56 -7.55 -18.91
CA THR A 5 2.44 -7.51 -17.98
C THR A 5 2.81 -6.99 -16.59
N VAL A 6 4.07 -6.58 -16.37
CA VAL A 6 4.53 -6.06 -15.07
C VAL A 6 4.98 -4.61 -15.23
N ARG A 7 4.47 -3.75 -14.36
CA ARG A 7 4.88 -2.34 -14.29
C ARG A 7 5.25 -1.98 -12.87
N ALA A 8 6.40 -1.33 -12.69
CA ALA A 8 6.75 -0.70 -11.43
C ALA A 8 5.79 0.47 -11.16
N VAL A 9 5.19 0.49 -9.97
CA VAL A 9 4.42 1.63 -9.50
C VAL A 9 5.37 2.56 -8.76
N VAL A 10 5.31 3.85 -9.09
CA VAL A 10 6.15 4.88 -8.47
C VAL A 10 5.28 5.85 -7.66
N PRO A 11 5.80 6.42 -6.57
CA PRO A 11 5.15 7.50 -5.85
C PRO A 11 4.79 8.68 -6.77
N GLY A 12 3.56 9.17 -6.65
CA GLY A 12 3.16 10.46 -7.20
C GLY A 12 3.36 11.59 -6.19
N HIS A 13 2.81 12.76 -6.50
CA HIS A 13 2.93 13.96 -5.65
C HIS A 13 2.19 13.83 -4.31
N GLY A 14 1.10 13.05 -4.25
CA GLY A 14 0.28 12.87 -3.04
C GLY A 14 0.85 11.82 -2.08
N HIS A 15 1.75 10.97 -2.57
CA HIS A 15 2.25 9.80 -1.87
C HIS A 15 2.73 10.10 -0.45
N TRP A 16 3.62 11.09 -0.29
CA TRP A 16 4.22 11.41 1.01
C TRP A 16 3.17 11.80 2.05
N ALA A 17 2.19 12.61 1.65
CA ALA A 17 1.12 13.03 2.55
C ALA A 17 0.27 11.83 2.99
N ILE A 18 -0.13 10.97 2.04
CA ILE A 18 -0.92 9.76 2.34
C ILE A 18 -0.11 8.84 3.27
N TRP A 19 1.13 8.55 2.91
CA TRP A 19 2.03 7.68 3.66
C TRP A 19 2.25 8.16 5.10
N HIS A 20 2.52 9.45 5.27
CA HIS A 20 2.70 10.06 6.58
C HIS A 20 1.43 9.94 7.44
N ILE A 21 0.25 10.20 6.85
CA ILE A 21 -1.04 10.04 7.55
C ILE A 21 -1.21 8.59 8.02
N LEU A 22 -0.96 7.61 7.15
CA LEU A 22 -1.10 6.19 7.47
C LEU A 22 -0.18 5.77 8.63
N LEU A 23 1.04 6.29 8.67
CA LEU A 23 1.99 6.01 9.76
C LEU A 23 1.59 6.66 11.07
N VAL A 24 1.26 7.95 11.05
CA VAL A 24 0.86 8.69 12.26
C VAL A 24 -0.39 8.06 12.90
N GLN A 25 -1.37 7.64 12.09
CA GLN A 25 -2.58 6.98 12.60
C GLN A 25 -2.31 5.64 13.29
N ARG A 26 -1.19 4.98 12.98
CA ARG A 26 -0.84 3.66 13.55
C ARG A 26 0.21 3.72 14.65
N GLY A 27 0.80 4.89 14.91
CA GLY A 27 1.66 5.16 16.06
C GLY A 27 2.95 4.33 16.14
N THR A 28 3.26 3.51 15.14
CA THR A 28 4.43 2.62 15.10
C THR A 28 5.12 2.67 13.75
N CYS A 29 6.32 3.22 13.70
CA CYS A 29 7.14 3.36 12.48
C CYS A 29 8.03 2.14 12.18
N GLY A 30 7.81 1.01 12.87
CA GLY A 30 8.61 -0.21 12.70
C GLY A 30 8.22 -0.97 11.42
N ASN A 31 7.73 -2.20 11.61
CA ASN A 31 7.32 -3.10 10.51
C ASN A 31 6.21 -2.54 9.60
N LEU A 32 5.59 -1.42 9.95
CA LEU A 32 4.51 -0.80 9.17
C LEU A 32 5.00 0.12 8.05
N THR A 33 6.27 0.52 8.04
CA THR A 33 6.82 1.49 7.08
C THR A 33 6.63 1.01 5.63
N THR A 34 6.96 -0.26 5.36
CA THR A 34 6.81 -0.87 4.04
C THR A 34 5.33 -1.06 3.67
N ASP A 35 4.51 -1.56 4.58
CA ASP A 35 3.10 -1.79 4.29
C ASP A 35 2.35 -0.46 4.08
N ALA A 36 2.68 0.57 4.86
CA ALA A 36 2.16 1.91 4.68
C ALA A 36 2.57 2.47 3.31
N HIS A 37 3.79 2.16 2.84
CA HIS A 37 4.26 2.57 1.51
C HIS A 37 3.42 1.93 0.40
N ILE A 38 3.18 0.62 0.48
CA ILE A 38 2.33 -0.10 -0.48
C ILE A 38 0.89 0.39 -0.42
N ALA A 39 0.34 0.60 0.78
CA ALA A 39 -1.00 1.14 0.97
C ALA A 39 -1.14 2.56 0.43
N ALA A 40 -0.13 3.42 0.59
CA ALA A 40 -0.11 4.75 0.04
C ALA A 40 -0.08 4.75 -1.50
N LEU A 41 0.70 3.86 -2.12
CA LEU A 41 0.68 3.67 -3.58
C LEU A 41 -0.71 3.20 -4.06
N ALA A 42 -1.32 2.25 -3.36
CA ALA A 42 -2.64 1.75 -3.72
C ALA A 42 -3.71 2.84 -3.62
N LEU A 43 -3.69 3.63 -2.54
CA LEU A 43 -4.61 4.75 -2.34
C LEU A 43 -4.41 5.85 -3.36
N GLU A 44 -3.17 6.25 -3.61
CA GLU A 44 -2.84 7.34 -4.54
C GLU A 44 -3.27 7.02 -5.98
N HIS A 45 -3.05 5.77 -6.41
CA HIS A 45 -3.34 5.34 -7.78
C HIS A 45 -4.71 4.66 -7.94
N GLY A 46 -5.47 4.50 -6.85
CA GLY A 46 -6.77 3.82 -6.86
C GLY A 46 -6.68 2.30 -7.14
N TYR A 47 -5.58 1.66 -6.77
CA TYR A 47 -5.35 0.22 -6.96
C TYR A 47 -5.88 -0.64 -5.80
N THR A 48 -6.02 -1.93 -6.09
CA THR A 48 -6.31 -2.97 -5.10
C THR A 48 -5.03 -3.75 -4.79
N ILE A 49 -4.76 -3.97 -3.52
CA ILE A 49 -3.65 -4.81 -3.04
C ILE A 49 -4.15 -6.25 -3.00
N TYR A 50 -3.45 -7.14 -3.70
CA TYR A 50 -3.66 -8.59 -3.60
C TYR A 50 -2.52 -9.19 -2.79
N CYS A 51 -2.80 -9.60 -1.57
CA CYS A 51 -1.79 -10.15 -0.65
C CYS A 51 -2.47 -11.00 0.44
N PRO A 52 -1.91 -12.14 0.86
CA PRO A 52 -2.46 -12.91 1.98
C PRO A 52 -2.18 -12.28 3.35
N ASP A 53 -1.36 -11.22 3.43
CA ASP A 53 -1.08 -10.54 4.69
C ASP A 53 -2.28 -9.67 5.14
N HIS A 54 -3.00 -10.12 6.16
CA HIS A 54 -4.13 -9.39 6.76
C HIS A 54 -3.73 -8.06 7.40
N GLY A 55 -2.42 -7.80 7.55
CA GLY A 55 -1.88 -6.52 7.98
C GLY A 55 -2.39 -5.34 7.15
N PHE A 56 -2.72 -5.52 5.87
CA PHE A 56 -3.22 -4.43 5.04
C PHE A 56 -4.61 -3.91 5.43
N GLY A 57 -5.43 -4.73 6.11
CA GLY A 57 -6.73 -4.31 6.65
C GLY A 57 -6.63 -3.15 7.66
N ARG A 58 -5.43 -2.85 8.16
CA ARG A 58 -5.16 -1.68 9.02
C ARG A 58 -4.98 -0.38 8.24
N PHE A 59 -4.92 -0.34 6.92
CA PHE A 59 -4.79 0.94 6.21
C PHE A 59 -6.16 1.37 5.69
N GLY A 60 -6.80 2.28 6.42
CA GLY A 60 -8.14 2.77 6.11
C GLY A 60 -8.21 3.32 4.67
N GLY A 61 -9.21 2.87 3.91
CA GLY A 61 -9.44 3.27 2.52
C GLY A 61 -8.71 2.44 1.46
N ALA A 62 -7.65 1.69 1.83
CA ALA A 62 -6.98 0.81 0.88
C ALA A 62 -7.86 -0.41 0.58
N ARG A 63 -8.02 -0.76 -0.70
CA ARG A 63 -8.70 -1.99 -1.10
C ARG A 63 -7.71 -3.14 -0.98
N HIS A 64 -8.02 -4.12 -0.15
CA HIS A 64 -7.18 -5.30 0.07
C HIS A 64 -8.00 -6.57 -0.16
N VAL A 65 -7.42 -7.52 -0.88
CA VAL A 65 -8.00 -8.83 -1.18
C VAL A 65 -6.95 -9.89 -0.85
N ASP A 66 -7.35 -10.88 -0.07
CA ASP A 66 -6.59 -12.13 0.07
C ASP A 66 -6.89 -13.00 -1.17
N PRO A 67 -5.89 -13.32 -2.01
CA PRO A 67 -6.10 -14.15 -3.19
C PRO A 67 -6.15 -15.66 -2.88
N LEU A 68 -5.87 -16.06 -1.65
CA LEU A 68 -5.84 -17.48 -1.27
C LEU A 68 -7.23 -17.97 -0.79
N PRO A 69 -7.58 -19.23 -1.06
CA PRO A 69 -8.85 -19.84 -0.64
C PRO A 69 -8.91 -20.18 0.86
#